data_AF-A0A8J5UP96-F1
#
_entry.id   AF-A0A8J5UP96-F1
#
_cell.length_a   1.000
_cell.length_b   1.000
_cell.length_c   1.000
_cell.angle_alpha   90.00
_cell.angle_beta   90.00
_cell.angle_gamma   90.00
#
_symmetry.space_group_name_H-M   'P 1'
#
loop_
_entity.id
_entity.type
_entity.pdbx_description
1 polymer ?
#
loop_
_entity_poly.entity_id
_entity_poly.type
_entity_poly.pdbx_seq_one_letter_code
_entity_poly.pdbx_strand_id
1 'polypeptide(L)'
;MADPSHFTDPFWEPQDQIPAESNAQPQVSPFKTANLLYSISSSWETTPVRINFAVGGLGTIAAKATSPKKGVTFTIRPKKGDEQPTLKLEITKDNCVLSKKEKDADEFVAYKEKLKFEPGEERNKFNDFVMFPKGKASALLDTLTTKATYWISVDRSNARIRYGQHLINNSMTFMEIQFKKEKAAWMDNLVSTEVEQDGSQISNQDIVYKPQPVTVDLPPVVIPESEMTLDILEKMSAMTFANLPKACQKLYHNISGAKITARPVDFPELPEAIDESCRDPKKVCGEILEGKNTFGDKLETYLRITIGDNLADSPGIPYVMEIWPPGHKSPIHQHGDASAVIRVLYGKIQVSWFDKVEEGSPSQLIGNPVILEEGKVTWLGKDQYQVHQLENTSDTVCITLQCYQFDDDDRIHDEAFYWKDEEGHRRKFIPNSDRAYGQFVREVKAEWKKSH
;
A
#
# COMPACT_ATOMS: atom_id res chain seq x y z
N MET A 1 -23.06 -20.71 -31.50
CA MET A 1 -21.70 -20.16 -31.32
C MET A 1 -21.42 -19.27 -32.52
N ALA A 2 -21.09 -18.00 -32.29
CA ALA A 2 -20.93 -17.03 -33.37
C ALA A 2 -19.60 -17.22 -34.11
N ASP A 3 -19.60 -16.89 -35.40
CA ASP A 3 -18.48 -17.02 -36.32
C ASP A 3 -17.33 -16.05 -35.94
N PRO A 4 -16.07 -16.50 -35.87
CA PRO A 4 -14.91 -15.67 -35.52
C PRO A 4 -14.69 -14.45 -36.43
N SER A 5 -15.23 -14.44 -37.65
CA SER A 5 -15.15 -13.30 -38.56
C SER A 5 -16.02 -12.09 -38.16
N HIS A 6 -16.92 -12.25 -37.18
CA HIS A 6 -17.75 -11.15 -36.66
C HIS A 6 -17.02 -10.25 -35.65
N PHE A 7 -15.77 -10.56 -35.27
CA PHE A 7 -14.98 -9.79 -34.30
C PHE A 7 -13.99 -8.79 -34.92
N THR A 8 -14.01 -8.61 -36.25
CA THR A 8 -13.14 -7.64 -36.95
C THR A 8 -13.84 -6.39 -37.44
N ASP A 9 -15.13 -6.20 -37.13
CA ASP A 9 -15.88 -4.97 -37.42
C ASP A 9 -16.18 -4.19 -36.12
N PRO A 10 -15.57 -3.00 -35.90
CA PRO A 10 -15.76 -2.22 -34.68
C PRO A 10 -17.15 -1.58 -34.56
N PHE A 11 -18.05 -1.75 -35.55
CA PHE A 11 -19.39 -1.17 -35.54
C PHE A 11 -20.52 -2.19 -35.75
N TRP A 12 -20.27 -3.48 -35.52
CA TRP A 12 -21.33 -4.48 -35.60
C TRP A 12 -22.23 -4.44 -34.35
N GLU A 13 -23.52 -4.10 -34.54
CA GLU A 13 -24.58 -4.29 -33.54
C GLU A 13 -25.46 -5.50 -33.92
N PRO A 14 -25.88 -6.34 -32.95
CA PRO A 14 -26.78 -7.46 -33.22
C PRO A 14 -28.16 -6.96 -33.68
N GLN A 15 -28.72 -7.57 -34.72
CA GLN A 15 -30.14 -7.36 -35.03
C GLN A 15 -31.00 -8.05 -33.96
N ASP A 16 -31.67 -7.25 -33.14
CA ASP A 16 -32.67 -7.72 -32.18
C ASP A 16 -33.86 -8.33 -32.92
N GLN A 17 -34.00 -9.65 -32.81
CA GLN A 17 -35.26 -10.32 -33.08
C GLN A 17 -36.18 -10.09 -31.88
N ILE A 18 -37.22 -9.28 -32.07
CA ILE A 18 -38.32 -9.08 -31.12
C ILE A 18 -39.11 -10.38 -30.95
N PRO A 19 -39.35 -10.85 -29.71
CA PRO A 19 -40.53 -11.64 -29.40
C PRO A 19 -41.57 -10.78 -28.67
N ALA A 20 -42.83 -11.05 -29.02
CA ALA A 20 -44.02 -10.30 -28.69
C ALA A 20 -44.31 -10.07 -27.20
N GLU A 21 -45.05 -8.98 -26.98
CA GLU A 21 -45.64 -8.50 -25.72
C GLU A 21 -46.35 -9.58 -24.89
N SER A 22 -46.20 -9.51 -23.56
CA SER A 22 -47.33 -9.81 -22.67
C SER A 22 -47.29 -8.96 -21.40
N ASN A 23 -48.45 -8.37 -21.11
CA ASN A 23 -48.76 -7.46 -20.01
C ASN A 23 -48.73 -8.13 -18.63
N ALA A 24 -48.07 -7.50 -17.64
CA ALA A 24 -48.51 -7.51 -16.23
C ALA A 24 -47.77 -6.44 -15.39
N GLN A 25 -48.51 -5.87 -14.44
CA GLN A 25 -48.28 -4.62 -13.68
C GLN A 25 -47.06 -4.60 -12.72
N PRO A 26 -46.59 -3.38 -12.32
CA PRO A 26 -45.43 -3.21 -11.44
C PRO A 26 -45.76 -3.45 -9.96
N GLN A 27 -44.98 -4.31 -9.30
CA GLN A 27 -44.89 -4.36 -7.84
C GLN A 27 -43.94 -3.28 -7.31
N VAL A 28 -44.42 -2.60 -6.28
CA VAL A 28 -43.75 -1.52 -5.54
C VAL A 28 -42.60 -2.08 -4.70
N SER A 29 -41.39 -1.58 -4.93
CA SER A 29 -40.21 -1.80 -4.08
C SER A 29 -40.06 -0.64 -3.09
N PRO A 30 -39.87 -0.88 -1.78
CA PRO A 30 -39.65 0.16 -0.79
C PRO A 30 -38.14 0.30 -0.49
N PHE A 31 -37.38 0.86 -1.42
CA PHE A 31 -36.03 1.35 -1.11
C PHE A 31 -35.84 2.73 -1.72
N LYS A 32 -35.83 3.74 -0.84
CA LYS A 32 -35.48 5.12 -1.18
C LYS A 32 -34.00 5.17 -1.55
N THR A 33 -33.72 5.22 -2.85
CA THR A 33 -32.44 5.66 -3.39
C THR A 33 -32.27 7.15 -3.06
N ALA A 34 -31.21 7.50 -2.34
CA ALA A 34 -30.81 8.88 -2.14
C ALA A 34 -30.31 9.42 -3.49
N ASN A 35 -31.08 10.35 -4.08
CA ASN A 35 -30.68 11.09 -5.26
C ASN A 35 -29.45 11.95 -4.93
N LEU A 36 -28.29 11.60 -5.48
CA LEU A 36 -27.14 12.49 -5.59
C LEU A 36 -27.42 13.44 -6.77
N LEU A 37 -27.97 14.61 -6.46
CA LEU A 37 -28.02 15.73 -7.41
C LEU A 37 -26.65 16.42 -7.40
N TYR A 38 -25.86 16.20 -8.44
CA TYR A 38 -24.70 17.03 -8.75
C TYR A 38 -25.18 18.38 -9.28
N SER A 39 -25.17 19.41 -8.44
CA SER A 39 -25.24 20.80 -8.90
C SER A 39 -23.83 21.32 -9.14
N ILE A 40 -23.51 21.56 -10.40
CA ILE A 40 -22.32 22.34 -10.80
C ILE A 40 -22.72 23.80 -10.64
N SER A 41 -22.24 24.49 -9.60
CA SER A 41 -22.28 25.96 -9.56
C SER A 41 -20.88 26.51 -9.28
N SER A 42 -20.34 27.20 -10.27
CA SER A 42 -19.11 27.96 -10.24
C SER A 42 -19.32 29.30 -9.53
N SER A 43 -19.01 29.35 -8.23
CA SER A 43 -18.61 30.55 -7.48
C SER A 43 -18.32 30.15 -6.04
N TRP A 44 -17.05 30.07 -5.63
CA TRP A 44 -16.74 29.69 -4.25
C TRP A 44 -15.73 30.68 -3.68
N GLU A 45 -16.27 31.63 -2.92
CA GLU A 45 -15.59 32.15 -1.74
C GLU A 45 -15.06 30.96 -0.93
N THR A 46 -13.80 31.06 -0.50
CA THR A 46 -13.06 30.00 0.21
C THR A 46 -13.70 29.71 1.57
N THR A 47 -14.67 28.80 1.58
CA THR A 47 -15.22 28.21 2.80
C THR A 47 -14.28 27.09 3.24
N PRO A 48 -13.89 27.00 4.53
CA PRO A 48 -12.99 25.96 5.01
C PRO A 48 -13.55 24.57 4.70
N VAL A 49 -12.74 23.69 4.09
CA VAL A 49 -13.18 22.32 3.82
C VAL A 49 -13.06 21.50 5.09
N ARG A 50 -14.19 21.43 5.78
CA ARG A 50 -14.43 20.51 6.89
C ARG A 50 -14.80 19.15 6.32
N ILE A 51 -14.01 18.14 6.65
CA ILE A 51 -14.27 16.75 6.22
C ILE A 51 -15.07 16.06 7.32
N ASN A 52 -16.29 15.64 6.97
CA ASN A 52 -17.17 14.96 7.91
C ASN A 52 -16.86 13.46 7.98
N PHE A 53 -16.89 12.91 9.18
CA PHE A 53 -16.84 11.48 9.40
C PHE A 53 -18.15 10.82 8.99
N ALA A 54 -18.07 9.69 8.30
CA ALA A 54 -19.22 8.84 7.98
C ALA A 54 -19.87 8.28 9.25
N VAL A 55 -19.05 7.97 10.26
CA VAL A 55 -19.49 7.55 11.59
C VAL A 55 -18.75 8.42 12.61
N GLY A 56 -19.49 9.10 13.50
CA GLY A 56 -18.89 9.94 14.53
C GLY A 56 -17.81 9.18 15.31
N GLY A 57 -16.67 9.84 15.55
CA GLY A 57 -15.50 9.30 16.24
C GLY A 57 -14.73 8.20 15.49
N LEU A 58 -15.00 7.96 14.21
CA LEU A 58 -14.32 6.96 13.40
C LEU A 58 -13.84 7.53 12.07
N GLY A 59 -12.54 7.41 11.84
CA GLY A 59 -11.94 7.62 10.54
C GLY A 59 -10.51 8.12 10.61
N THR A 60 -9.91 8.16 9.43
CA THR A 60 -8.55 8.65 9.23
C THR A 60 -8.56 9.71 8.14
N ILE A 61 -7.89 10.83 8.41
CA ILE A 61 -7.70 11.89 7.43
C ILE A 61 -6.21 12.07 7.22
N ALA A 62 -5.80 12.01 5.96
CA ALA A 62 -4.44 12.23 5.53
C ALA A 62 -4.39 13.46 4.63
N ALA A 63 -3.38 14.31 4.81
CA ALA A 63 -3.16 15.49 4.02
C ALA A 63 -1.73 15.52 3.50
N LYS A 64 -1.59 15.78 2.20
CA LYS A 64 -0.31 15.91 1.51
C LYS A 64 0.12 17.38 1.56
N ALA A 65 1.07 17.70 2.43
CA ALA A 65 1.54 19.06 2.64
C ALA A 65 2.89 19.28 1.94
N THR A 66 3.01 20.39 1.21
CA THR A 66 4.27 20.83 0.58
C THR A 66 5.15 21.46 1.65
N SER A 67 6.45 21.14 1.72
CA SER A 67 7.40 21.50 2.79
C SER A 67 6.98 22.72 3.64
N PRO A 68 6.28 22.51 4.77
CA PRO A 68 5.67 23.63 5.48
C PRO A 68 6.72 24.53 6.10
N LYS A 69 6.45 25.84 6.10
CA LYS A 69 7.38 26.81 6.70
C LYS A 69 7.23 26.84 8.23
N LYS A 70 6.01 26.68 8.73
CA LYS A 70 5.63 26.74 10.15
C LYS A 70 5.11 25.40 10.67
N GLY A 71 4.11 24.80 10.02
CA GLY A 71 3.53 23.55 10.49
C GLY A 71 2.24 23.09 9.81
N VAL A 72 1.79 21.90 10.20
CA VAL A 72 0.51 21.30 9.80
C VAL A 72 -0.36 21.14 11.04
N THR A 73 -1.63 21.54 10.95
CA THR A 73 -2.58 21.48 12.05
C THR A 73 -3.81 20.67 11.65
N PHE A 74 -4.19 19.71 12.48
CA PHE A 74 -5.47 19.01 12.39
C PHE A 74 -6.37 19.45 13.53
N THR A 75 -7.56 19.96 13.21
CA THR A 75 -8.58 20.33 14.21
C THR A 75 -9.77 19.40 14.08
N ILE A 76 -9.96 18.49 15.05
CA ILE A 76 -11.08 17.54 15.08
C ILE A 76 -12.20 18.15 15.92
N ARG A 77 -13.33 18.41 15.28
CA ARG A 77 -14.46 19.13 15.86
C ARG A 77 -15.65 18.22 16.14
N PRO A 78 -16.38 18.50 17.22
CA PRO A 78 -17.65 17.85 17.47
C PRO A 78 -18.77 18.51 16.67
N LYS A 79 -19.94 17.86 16.65
CA LYS A 79 -21.14 18.40 15.98
C LYS A 79 -21.58 19.76 16.55
N LYS A 80 -21.37 19.97 17.85
CA LYS A 80 -21.67 21.21 18.57
C LYS A 80 -20.42 21.69 19.29
N GLY A 81 -19.73 22.66 18.69
CA GLY A 81 -18.41 23.14 19.14
C GLY A 81 -18.37 23.71 20.56
N ASP A 82 -19.48 24.26 21.03
CA ASP A 82 -19.58 24.93 22.33
C ASP A 82 -20.13 24.01 23.43
N GLU A 83 -20.58 22.80 23.08
CA GLU A 83 -21.15 21.84 24.04
C GLU A 83 -20.26 20.60 24.25
N GLN A 84 -19.25 20.41 23.40
CA GLN A 84 -18.44 19.21 23.35
C GLN A 84 -16.97 19.53 23.09
N PRO A 85 -16.04 18.64 23.48
CA PRO A 85 -14.62 18.94 23.34
C PRO A 85 -14.15 18.93 21.89
N THR A 86 -13.19 19.81 21.60
CA THR A 86 -12.47 19.90 20.33
C THR A 86 -11.04 19.45 20.54
N LEU A 87 -10.47 18.70 19.58
CA LEU A 87 -9.07 18.32 19.60
C LEU A 87 -8.28 19.10 18.56
N LYS A 88 -7.03 19.38 18.89
CA LYS A 88 -6.09 20.01 17.97
C LYS A 88 -4.74 19.30 18.06
N LEU A 89 -4.26 18.84 16.90
CA LEU A 89 -2.91 18.35 16.71
C LEU A 89 -2.10 19.38 15.92
N GLU A 90 -1.01 19.86 16.50
CA GLU A 90 -0.07 20.79 15.87
C GLU A 90 1.27 20.10 15.66
N ILE A 91 1.73 20.08 14.41
CA ILE A 91 3.02 19.50 14.00
C ILE A 91 3.88 20.63 13.43
N THR A 92 4.99 20.90 14.09
CA THR A 92 5.98 21.91 13.66
C THR A 92 7.36 21.26 13.55
N LYS A 93 8.36 22.06 13.16
CA LYS A 93 9.76 21.63 13.11
C LYS A 93 10.35 21.30 14.47
N ASP A 94 9.74 21.86 15.53
CA ASP A 94 10.28 21.81 16.89
C ASP A 94 9.39 21.00 17.85
N ASN A 95 8.12 20.80 17.50
CA ASN A 95 7.17 20.13 18.39
C ASN A 95 6.04 19.38 17.67
N CYS A 96 5.47 18.41 18.38
CA CYS A 96 4.27 17.68 17.98
C CYS A 96 3.37 17.62 19.21
N VAL A 97 2.25 18.35 19.18
CA VAL A 97 1.41 18.57 20.36
C VAL A 97 -0.03 18.19 20.06
N LEU A 98 -0.57 17.24 20.82
CA LEU A 98 -2.00 16.98 20.88
C LEU A 98 -2.60 17.73 22.08
N SER A 99 -3.66 18.47 21.82
CA SER A 99 -4.36 19.27 22.83
C SER A 99 -5.87 19.09 22.72
N LYS A 100 -6.55 19.34 23.84
CA LYS A 100 -8.01 19.30 23.95
C LYS A 100 -8.53 20.62 24.51
N LYS A 101 -9.57 21.14 23.90
CA LYS A 101 -10.38 22.23 24.43
C LYS A 101 -11.70 21.65 24.94
N GLU A 102 -11.98 21.79 26.22
CA GLU A 102 -13.26 21.37 26.81
C GLU A 102 -14.40 22.32 26.42
N LYS A 103 -15.65 21.88 26.59
CA LYS A 103 -16.87 22.62 26.19
C LYS A 103 -16.92 24.09 26.65
N ASP A 104 -16.45 24.37 27.87
CA ASP A 104 -16.53 25.68 28.53
C ASP A 104 -15.14 26.34 28.66
N ALA A 105 -14.14 25.85 27.91
CA ALA A 105 -12.78 26.34 27.99
C ALA A 105 -12.43 27.25 26.80
N ASP A 106 -11.78 28.37 27.10
CA ASP A 106 -11.29 29.31 26.07
C ASP A 106 -9.99 28.83 25.43
N GLU A 107 -9.25 27.94 26.10
CA GLU A 107 -7.90 27.53 25.71
C GLU A 107 -7.77 26.02 25.47
N PHE A 108 -6.90 25.67 24.53
CA PHE A 108 -6.47 24.29 24.32
C PHE A 108 -5.44 23.88 25.37
N VAL A 109 -5.71 22.79 26.08
CA VAL A 109 -4.77 22.22 27.06
C VAL A 109 -4.06 21.03 26.43
N ALA A 110 -2.73 21.07 26.40
CA ALA A 110 -1.92 19.97 25.90
C ALA A 110 -2.02 18.74 26.81
N TYR A 111 -2.11 17.55 26.21
CA TYR A 111 -2.00 16.31 26.97
C TYR A 111 -0.57 16.14 27.51
N LYS A 112 -0.46 15.47 28.67
CA LYS A 112 0.85 15.14 29.23
C LYS A 112 1.54 14.10 28.37
N GLU A 113 2.85 14.24 28.23
CA GLU A 113 3.68 13.31 27.45
C GLU A 113 4.34 12.27 28.37
N LYS A 114 4.45 11.03 27.89
CA LYS A 114 5.26 9.97 28.49
C LYS A 114 6.39 9.60 27.52
N LEU A 115 7.55 10.23 27.72
CA LEU A 115 8.71 10.13 26.82
C LEU A 115 9.67 8.98 27.16
N LYS A 116 9.60 8.44 28.39
CA LYS A 116 10.48 7.38 28.88
C LYS A 116 9.66 6.17 29.29
N PHE A 117 10.06 5.01 28.79
CA PHE A 117 9.51 3.70 29.16
C PHE A 117 10.63 2.86 29.74
N GLU A 118 10.36 2.19 30.85
CA GLU A 118 11.27 1.16 31.34
C GLU A 118 11.17 -0.10 30.47
N PRO A 119 12.26 -0.87 30.29
CA PRO A 119 12.20 -2.13 29.56
C PRO A 119 11.11 -3.05 30.13
N GLY A 120 10.18 -3.50 29.28
CA GLY A 120 9.07 -4.36 29.67
C GLY A 120 7.81 -3.64 30.19
N GLU A 121 7.80 -2.30 30.27
CA GLU A 121 6.55 -1.56 30.53
C GLU A 121 5.55 -1.73 29.38
N GLU A 122 4.34 -2.21 29.70
CA GLU A 122 3.27 -2.31 28.72
C GLU A 122 2.61 -0.93 28.50
N ARG A 123 2.61 -0.47 27.26
CA ARG A 123 2.06 0.84 26.87
C ARG A 123 0.56 1.00 27.16
N ASN A 124 -0.19 -0.10 27.13
CA ASN A 124 -1.63 -0.14 27.43
C ASN A 124 -1.99 0.28 28.87
N LYS A 125 -1.01 0.36 29.80
CA LYS A 125 -1.20 0.79 31.18
C LYS A 125 -1.23 2.31 31.33
N PHE A 126 -0.69 3.05 30.36
CA PHE A 126 -0.60 4.52 30.39
C PHE A 126 -1.74 5.14 29.58
N ASN A 127 -2.87 5.35 30.24
CA ASN A 127 -3.99 6.08 29.66
C ASN A 127 -3.83 7.58 29.84
N ASP A 128 -4.38 8.35 28.90
CA ASP A 128 -4.43 9.81 28.90
C ASP A 128 -3.04 10.49 28.81
N PHE A 129 -2.03 9.76 28.35
CA PHE A 129 -0.69 10.27 28.02
C PHE A 129 -0.40 10.15 26.53
N VAL A 130 0.19 11.20 25.96
CA VAL A 130 0.76 11.17 24.62
C VAL A 130 2.08 10.42 24.64
N MET A 131 2.22 9.47 23.72
CA MET A 131 3.39 8.63 23.55
C MET A 131 3.93 8.78 22.13
N PHE A 132 5.23 8.62 21.96
CA PHE A 132 5.90 8.68 20.67
C PHE A 132 6.63 7.35 20.40
N PRO A 133 5.98 6.37 19.75
CA PRO A 133 6.53 5.02 19.53
C PRO A 133 7.92 4.97 18.90
N LYS A 134 8.23 5.96 18.07
CA LYS A 134 9.50 6.13 17.33
C LYS A 134 10.36 7.28 17.87
N GLY A 135 10.01 7.81 19.04
CA GLY A 135 10.66 8.97 19.67
C GLY A 135 10.09 10.30 19.17
N LYS A 136 10.02 11.30 20.05
CA LYS A 136 9.33 12.58 19.75
C LYS A 136 9.88 13.32 18.53
N ALA A 137 11.19 13.29 18.32
CA ALA A 137 11.84 13.93 17.18
C ALA A 137 11.35 13.39 15.82
N SER A 138 10.95 12.12 15.76
CA SER A 138 10.43 11.51 14.54
C SER A 138 9.02 11.99 14.18
N ALA A 139 8.25 12.48 15.16
CA ALA A 139 6.89 12.97 14.97
C ALA A 139 6.82 14.44 14.51
N LEU A 140 7.98 15.08 14.35
CA LEU A 140 8.10 16.46 13.90
C LEU A 140 7.89 16.55 12.40
N LEU A 141 7.71 17.77 11.92
CA LEU A 141 7.53 18.05 10.51
C LEU A 141 8.70 17.52 9.67
N ASP A 142 8.41 16.80 8.59
CA ASP A 142 9.40 16.43 7.58
C ASP A 142 9.83 17.70 6.82
N THR A 143 11.03 18.19 7.17
CA THR A 143 11.66 19.35 6.52
C THR A 143 12.61 18.98 5.40
N LEU A 144 12.82 17.68 5.18
CA LEU A 144 13.79 17.17 4.23
C LEU A 144 13.13 16.88 2.87
N THR A 145 11.87 16.45 2.88
CA THR A 145 11.12 16.19 1.64
C THR A 145 10.38 17.42 1.13
N THR A 146 10.20 17.50 -0.19
CA THR A 146 9.46 18.57 -0.87
C THR A 146 7.95 18.52 -0.58
N LYS A 147 7.43 17.32 -0.39
CA LYS A 147 6.03 17.05 -0.05
C LYS A 147 5.95 15.81 0.83
N ALA A 148 5.22 15.91 1.94
CA ALA A 148 5.03 14.81 2.88
C ALA A 148 3.55 14.62 3.18
N THR A 149 3.16 13.37 3.40
CA THR A 149 1.82 13.01 3.88
C THR A 149 1.81 12.98 5.40
N TYR A 150 0.84 13.65 6.00
CA TYR A 150 0.56 13.63 7.42
C TYR A 150 -0.85 13.11 7.64
N TRP A 151 -1.08 12.29 8.66
CA TRP A 151 -2.41 11.77 8.90
C TRP A 151 -2.75 11.69 10.39
N ILE A 152 -4.03 11.87 10.69
CA ILE A 152 -4.60 11.66 12.02
C ILE A 152 -5.74 10.66 11.93
N SER A 153 -5.78 9.73 12.88
CA SER A 153 -6.77 8.68 12.97
C SER A 153 -7.49 8.73 14.31
N VAL A 154 -8.83 8.71 14.25
CA VAL A 154 -9.71 8.71 15.41
C VAL A 154 -10.38 7.35 15.49
N ASP A 155 -10.11 6.62 16.57
CA ASP A 155 -10.64 5.29 16.84
C ASP A 155 -11.42 5.29 18.15
N ARG A 156 -12.68 5.71 18.12
CA ARG A 156 -13.54 5.65 19.32
C ARG A 156 -13.73 4.24 19.86
N SER A 157 -13.71 3.22 18.99
CA SER A 157 -13.98 1.82 19.37
C SER A 157 -12.93 1.30 20.34
N ASN A 158 -11.67 1.69 20.10
CA ASN A 158 -10.53 1.40 20.96
C ASN A 158 -10.12 2.59 21.83
N ALA A 159 -10.91 3.67 21.87
CA ALA A 159 -10.60 4.89 22.63
C ALA A 159 -9.18 5.41 22.36
N ARG A 160 -8.77 5.47 21.09
CA ARG A 160 -7.40 5.77 20.68
C ARG A 160 -7.36 6.83 19.60
N ILE A 161 -6.31 7.67 19.65
CA ILE A 161 -5.97 8.59 18.56
C ILE A 161 -4.53 8.33 18.17
N ARG A 162 -4.29 8.30 16.87
CA ARG A 162 -2.96 8.14 16.29
C ARG A 162 -2.68 9.24 15.29
N TYR A 163 -1.42 9.63 15.25
CA TYR A 163 -0.85 10.47 14.22
C TYR A 163 0.33 9.76 13.58
N GLY A 164 0.45 9.93 12.27
CA GLY A 164 1.61 9.47 11.55
C GLY A 164 1.92 10.22 10.27
N GLN A 165 2.92 9.71 9.57
CA GLN A 165 3.48 10.29 8.35
C GLN A 165 3.62 9.21 7.27
N HIS A 166 3.72 9.61 6.00
CA HIS A 166 3.89 8.71 4.85
C HIS A 166 2.67 7.78 4.63
N LEU A 167 2.83 6.46 4.67
CA LEU A 167 1.75 5.49 4.51
C LEU A 167 0.75 5.57 5.67
N ILE A 168 -0.54 5.39 5.35
CA ILE A 168 -1.64 5.50 6.32
C ILE A 168 -1.85 4.13 7.00
N ASN A 169 -0.90 3.72 7.83
CA ASN A 169 -0.91 2.44 8.53
C ASN A 169 -0.31 2.53 9.94
N ASN A 170 -0.42 1.46 10.73
CA ASN A 170 -0.04 1.48 12.14
C ASN A 170 1.49 1.53 12.31
N SER A 171 2.25 0.87 11.44
CA SER A 171 3.72 0.91 11.43
C SER A 171 4.28 2.31 11.24
N MET A 172 3.51 3.20 10.62
CA MET A 172 3.80 4.61 10.45
C MET A 172 3.20 5.50 11.53
N THR A 173 2.87 4.97 12.71
CA THR A 173 2.45 5.78 13.86
C THR A 173 3.65 6.44 14.52
N PHE A 174 3.63 7.76 14.60
CA PHE A 174 4.68 8.58 15.23
C PHE A 174 4.24 9.14 16.58
N MET A 175 2.94 9.36 16.77
CA MET A 175 2.35 9.74 18.06
C MET A 175 1.05 8.98 18.30
N GLU A 176 0.81 8.56 19.53
CA GLU A 176 -0.44 7.93 19.94
C GLU A 176 -0.87 8.37 21.34
N ILE A 177 -2.18 8.38 21.58
CA ILE A 177 -2.78 8.47 22.91
C ILE A 177 -3.87 7.42 23.03
N GLN A 178 -3.82 6.68 24.14
CA GLN A 178 -4.86 5.75 24.56
C GLN A 178 -5.66 6.39 25.68
N PHE A 179 -6.98 6.47 25.55
CA PHE A 179 -7.87 6.93 26.60
C PHE A 179 -8.45 5.76 27.38
N LYS A 180 -8.82 6.01 28.64
CA LYS A 180 -9.65 5.07 29.40
C LYS A 180 -11.02 4.97 28.73
N LYS A 181 -11.43 3.75 28.33
CA LYS A 181 -12.65 3.52 27.55
C LYS A 181 -13.89 4.09 28.24
N GLU A 182 -13.97 3.97 29.56
CA GLU A 182 -15.06 4.49 30.39
C GLU A 182 -15.12 6.04 30.45
N LYS A 183 -14.04 6.73 30.05
CA LYS A 183 -13.97 8.21 30.00
C LYS A 183 -13.93 8.77 28.57
N ALA A 184 -13.97 7.91 27.55
CA ALA A 184 -13.77 8.28 26.16
C ALA A 184 -15.08 8.47 25.36
N ALA A 185 -16.25 8.43 26.01
CA ALA A 185 -17.55 8.56 25.35
C ALA A 185 -17.71 9.85 24.53
N TRP A 186 -16.99 10.92 24.89
CA TRP A 186 -16.98 12.17 24.13
C TRP A 186 -16.44 12.01 22.69
N MET A 187 -15.64 10.97 22.42
CA MET A 187 -15.12 10.71 21.07
C MET A 187 -16.24 10.42 20.07
N ASP A 188 -17.37 9.86 20.51
CA ASP A 188 -18.55 9.61 19.66
C ASP A 188 -19.10 10.91 19.04
N ASN A 189 -18.85 12.05 19.69
CA ASN A 189 -19.33 13.36 19.26
C ASN A 189 -18.41 14.05 18.26
N LEU A 190 -17.20 13.54 18.02
CA LEU A 190 -16.28 14.06 17.00
C LEU A 190 -16.84 13.71 15.62
N VAL A 191 -17.13 14.70 14.78
CA VAL A 191 -17.80 14.46 13.50
C VAL A 191 -17.04 14.98 12.30
N SER A 192 -15.97 15.74 12.50
CA SER A 192 -15.24 16.30 11.37
C SER A 192 -13.83 16.71 11.73
N THR A 193 -12.96 16.80 10.72
CA THR A 193 -11.62 17.38 10.87
C THR A 193 -11.38 18.44 9.81
N GLU A 194 -10.73 19.52 10.22
CA GLU A 194 -10.16 20.56 9.36
C GLU A 194 -8.63 20.40 9.36
N VAL A 195 -8.00 20.58 8.20
CA VAL A 195 -6.54 20.48 8.05
C VAL A 195 -5.99 21.75 7.43
N GLU A 196 -4.98 22.32 8.08
CA GLU A 196 -4.34 23.57 7.67
C GLU A 196 -2.82 23.39 7.61
N GLN A 197 -2.20 24.07 6.65
CA GLN A 197 -0.76 24.22 6.52
C GLN A 197 -0.40 25.69 6.63
N ASP A 198 0.46 26.05 7.59
CA ASP A 198 0.93 27.43 7.81
C ASP A 198 -0.22 28.45 8.00
N GLY A 199 -1.37 28.00 8.50
CA GLY A 199 -2.60 28.79 8.65
C GLY A 199 -3.42 28.96 7.37
N SER A 200 -3.02 28.30 6.28
CA SER A 200 -3.76 28.22 5.03
C SER A 200 -4.37 26.84 4.86
N GLN A 201 -5.51 26.75 4.18
CA GLN A 201 -6.14 25.46 3.91
C GLN A 201 -5.35 24.63 2.90
N ILE A 202 -5.31 23.31 3.08
CA ILE A 202 -4.79 22.37 2.08
C ILE A 202 -5.86 22.11 1.01
N SER A 203 -5.43 21.98 -0.25
CA SER A 203 -6.31 21.64 -1.37
C SER A 203 -7.04 20.32 -1.14
N ASN A 204 -8.32 20.23 -1.53
CA ASN A 204 -9.10 18.99 -1.43
C ASN A 204 -8.50 17.82 -2.21
N GLN A 205 -7.76 18.11 -3.29
CA GLN A 205 -7.07 17.08 -4.07
C GLN A 205 -5.91 16.45 -3.30
N ASP A 206 -5.40 17.13 -2.28
CA ASP A 206 -4.32 16.68 -1.42
C ASP A 206 -4.82 16.09 -0.09
N ILE A 207 -6.14 15.87 0.04
CA ILE A 207 -6.72 15.27 1.24
C ILE A 207 -7.39 13.94 0.89
N VAL A 208 -7.09 12.92 1.71
CA VAL A 208 -7.70 11.59 1.64
C VAL A 208 -8.45 11.32 2.95
N TYR A 209 -9.72 10.92 2.84
CA TYR A 209 -10.53 10.45 3.97
C TYR A 209 -10.76 8.95 3.86
N LYS A 210 -10.56 8.25 4.98
CA LYS A 210 -10.95 6.85 5.15
C LYS A 210 -11.95 6.73 6.29
N PRO A 211 -13.09 6.06 6.07
CA PRO A 211 -14.06 5.79 7.13
C PRO A 211 -13.49 5.03 8.31
N GLN A 212 -12.45 4.21 8.07
CA GLN A 212 -11.89 3.35 9.11
C GLN A 212 -10.65 3.94 9.77
N PRO A 213 -10.51 3.74 11.09
CA PRO A 213 -9.30 4.11 11.80
C PRO A 213 -8.13 3.18 11.46
N VAL A 214 -6.92 3.70 11.63
CA VAL A 214 -5.69 2.91 11.67
C VAL A 214 -5.66 2.18 13.01
N THR A 215 -5.75 0.85 12.95
CA THR A 215 -5.82 -0.02 14.14
C THR A 215 -4.55 -0.86 14.29
N VAL A 216 -4.33 -1.75 13.34
CA VAL A 216 -3.23 -2.69 13.25
C VAL A 216 -2.82 -2.83 11.80
N ASP A 217 -1.57 -3.25 11.57
CA ASP A 217 -1.13 -3.62 10.24
C ASP A 217 -1.56 -5.06 9.96
N LEU A 218 -2.12 -5.30 8.78
CA LEU A 218 -2.32 -6.66 8.29
C LEU A 218 -0.96 -7.33 8.06
N PRO A 219 -0.80 -8.63 8.37
CA PRO A 219 0.49 -9.32 8.21
C PRO A 219 0.98 -9.34 6.76
N PRO A 220 2.30 -9.31 6.52
CA PRO A 220 2.83 -9.35 5.16
C PRO A 220 2.72 -10.76 4.54
N VAL A 221 2.71 -11.80 5.38
CA VAL A 221 2.70 -13.20 4.91
C VAL A 221 1.27 -13.70 4.73
N VAL A 222 1.00 -14.24 3.54
CA VAL A 222 -0.25 -14.92 3.21
C VAL A 222 -0.03 -16.44 3.19
N ILE A 223 -0.86 -17.17 3.93
CA ILE A 223 -0.85 -18.62 4.01
C ILE A 223 -2.17 -19.23 3.50
N PRO A 224 -2.17 -20.49 3.05
CA PRO A 224 -3.39 -21.23 2.77
C PRO A 224 -4.30 -21.32 4.00
N GLU A 225 -5.61 -21.38 3.79
CA GLU A 225 -6.59 -21.52 4.88
C GLU A 225 -6.36 -22.78 5.72
N SER A 226 -5.88 -23.86 5.08
CA SER A 226 -5.55 -25.12 5.76
C SER A 226 -4.36 -25.04 6.72
N GLU A 227 -3.53 -24.00 6.62
CA GLU A 227 -2.40 -23.75 7.53
C GLU A 227 -2.78 -22.80 8.68
N MET A 228 -3.96 -22.19 8.64
CA MET A 228 -4.39 -21.21 9.65
C MET A 228 -4.70 -21.90 10.98
N THR A 229 -4.17 -21.34 12.08
CA THR A 229 -4.40 -21.82 13.44
C THR A 229 -4.89 -20.69 14.35
N LEU A 230 -5.47 -21.03 15.50
CA LEU A 230 -5.90 -20.03 16.49
C LEU A 230 -4.74 -19.17 16.99
N ASP A 231 -3.55 -19.75 17.17
CA ASP A 231 -2.35 -19.02 17.59
C ASP A 231 -1.89 -17.99 16.54
N ILE A 232 -1.97 -18.35 15.25
CA ILE A 232 -1.68 -17.42 14.14
C ILE A 232 -2.70 -16.28 14.12
N LEU A 233 -3.98 -16.57 14.34
CA LEU A 233 -5.04 -15.54 14.41
C LEU A 233 -4.86 -14.61 15.62
N GLU A 234 -4.54 -15.15 16.80
CA GLU A 234 -4.31 -14.37 18.02
C GLU A 234 -3.09 -13.45 17.88
N LYS A 235 -1.99 -13.97 17.33
CA LYS A 235 -0.75 -13.21 17.15
C LYS A 235 -0.76 -12.31 15.91
N MET A 236 -1.72 -12.53 15.00
CA MET A 236 -1.71 -12.00 13.64
C MET A 236 -0.32 -12.14 12.99
N SER A 237 0.26 -13.33 13.03
CA SER A 237 1.59 -13.57 12.44
C SER A 237 1.53 -13.85 10.93
N ALA A 238 0.36 -14.22 10.42
CA ALA A 238 0.06 -14.41 9.01
C ALA A 238 -1.44 -14.21 8.77
N MET A 239 -1.84 -14.10 7.51
CA MET A 239 -3.25 -14.00 7.13
C MET A 239 -3.58 -14.92 5.95
N THR A 240 -4.86 -15.15 5.69
CA THR A 240 -5.32 -15.81 4.47
C THR A 240 -5.67 -14.76 3.41
N PHE A 241 -5.90 -15.21 2.18
CA PHE A 241 -6.30 -14.33 1.09
C PHE A 241 -7.57 -13.54 1.40
N ALA A 242 -8.49 -14.06 2.22
CA ALA A 242 -9.74 -13.39 2.56
C ALA A 242 -9.56 -12.00 3.21
N ASN A 243 -8.40 -11.75 3.84
CA ASN A 243 -8.08 -10.47 4.46
C ASN A 243 -7.30 -9.51 3.53
N LEU A 244 -6.96 -9.94 2.30
CA LEU A 244 -6.26 -9.10 1.34
C LEU A 244 -7.17 -7.98 0.80
N PRO A 245 -6.60 -6.86 0.31
CA PRO A 245 -7.32 -5.94 -0.57
C PRO A 245 -7.95 -6.67 -1.75
N LYS A 246 -9.08 -6.17 -2.27
CA LYS A 246 -9.85 -6.86 -3.32
C LYS A 246 -9.02 -7.17 -4.57
N ALA A 247 -8.19 -6.23 -5.04
CA ALA A 247 -7.31 -6.48 -6.17
C ALA A 247 -6.32 -7.61 -5.86
N CYS A 248 -5.68 -7.58 -4.68
CA CYS A 248 -4.80 -8.66 -4.23
C CYS A 248 -5.52 -10.02 -4.11
N GLN A 249 -6.80 -10.08 -3.74
CA GLN A 249 -7.56 -11.34 -3.70
C GLN A 249 -7.66 -11.98 -5.11
N LYS A 250 -8.02 -11.18 -6.12
CA LYS A 250 -8.09 -11.62 -7.52
C LYS A 250 -6.71 -12.10 -7.99
N LEU A 251 -5.67 -11.31 -7.75
CA LEU A 251 -4.29 -11.64 -8.08
C LEU A 251 -3.82 -12.96 -7.42
N TYR A 252 -4.09 -13.12 -6.13
CA TYR A 252 -3.76 -14.34 -5.37
C TYR A 252 -4.41 -15.58 -5.97
N HIS A 253 -5.70 -15.52 -6.32
CA HIS A 253 -6.41 -16.66 -6.92
C HIS A 253 -5.84 -17.06 -8.28
N ASN A 254 -5.35 -16.09 -9.07
CA ASN A 254 -4.75 -16.37 -10.37
C ASN A 254 -3.40 -17.07 -10.27
N ILE A 255 -2.65 -16.85 -9.18
CA ILE A 255 -1.28 -17.35 -9.05
C ILE A 255 -1.09 -18.46 -8.00
N SER A 256 -2.10 -18.77 -7.18
CA SER A 256 -2.02 -19.74 -6.09
C SER A 256 -2.21 -21.20 -6.51
N GLY A 257 -2.49 -21.47 -7.80
CA GLY A 257 -2.66 -22.82 -8.31
C GLY A 257 -1.44 -23.71 -8.04
N ALA A 258 -1.68 -24.98 -7.65
CA ALA A 258 -0.61 -25.93 -7.30
C ALA A 258 0.33 -26.27 -8.47
N LYS A 259 -0.14 -26.10 -9.71
CA LYS A 259 0.67 -26.31 -10.94
C LYS A 259 1.46 -25.09 -11.38
N ILE A 260 1.25 -23.93 -10.75
CA ILE A 260 2.05 -22.73 -10.97
C ILE A 260 3.34 -22.90 -10.19
N THR A 261 4.37 -23.40 -10.86
CA THR A 261 5.68 -23.73 -10.28
C THR A 261 6.78 -23.30 -11.25
N ALA A 262 8.01 -23.18 -10.74
CA ALA A 262 9.18 -22.97 -11.60
C ALA A 262 9.63 -24.24 -12.34
N ARG A 263 8.93 -25.38 -12.17
CA ARG A 263 9.29 -26.70 -12.73
C ARG A 263 8.20 -27.21 -13.68
N PRO A 264 8.11 -26.68 -14.92
CA PRO A 264 7.12 -27.14 -15.88
C PRO A 264 7.34 -28.61 -16.25
N VAL A 265 6.26 -29.32 -16.57
CA VAL A 265 6.26 -30.78 -16.86
C VAL A 265 7.29 -31.16 -17.94
N ASP A 266 7.40 -30.36 -19.00
CA ASP A 266 8.30 -30.67 -20.12
C ASP A 266 9.75 -30.24 -19.87
N PHE A 267 10.04 -29.52 -18.79
CA PHE A 267 11.38 -29.06 -18.43
C PHE A 267 11.50 -28.85 -16.90
N PRO A 268 11.49 -29.94 -16.11
CA PRO A 268 11.48 -29.85 -14.65
C PRO A 268 12.77 -29.26 -14.06
N GLU A 269 13.88 -29.31 -14.78
CA GLU A 269 15.18 -28.72 -14.42
C GLU A 269 15.31 -27.23 -14.74
N LEU A 270 14.21 -26.55 -15.10
CA LEU A 270 14.22 -25.14 -15.44
C LEU A 270 14.90 -24.26 -14.37
N PRO A 271 14.66 -24.42 -13.05
CA PRO A 271 15.34 -23.60 -12.05
C PRO A 271 16.86 -23.77 -12.05
N GLU A 272 17.34 -25.00 -12.16
CA GLU A 272 18.77 -25.32 -12.24
C GLU A 272 19.39 -24.78 -13.53
N ALA A 273 18.68 -24.88 -14.65
CA ALA A 273 19.13 -24.33 -15.92
C ALA A 273 19.23 -22.80 -15.88
N ILE A 274 18.27 -22.13 -15.23
CA ILE A 274 18.33 -20.68 -15.00
C ILE A 274 19.53 -20.34 -14.11
N ASP A 275 19.75 -21.10 -13.04
CA ASP A 275 20.86 -20.91 -12.11
C ASP A 275 22.23 -21.09 -12.76
N GLU A 276 22.38 -22.06 -13.65
CA GLU A 276 23.56 -22.20 -14.49
C GLU A 276 23.70 -21.06 -15.50
N SER A 277 22.59 -20.69 -16.17
CA SER A 277 22.56 -19.63 -17.18
C SER A 277 22.93 -18.26 -16.61
N CYS A 278 22.52 -17.95 -15.37
CA CYS A 278 22.86 -16.70 -14.69
C CYS A 278 24.35 -16.59 -14.33
N ARG A 279 25.06 -17.70 -14.15
CA ARG A 279 26.48 -17.70 -13.75
C ARG A 279 27.45 -17.59 -14.91
N ASP A 280 27.00 -17.87 -16.13
CA ASP A 280 27.82 -17.78 -17.34
C ASP A 280 27.39 -16.57 -18.18
N PRO A 281 28.24 -15.53 -18.30
CA PRO A 281 27.94 -14.35 -19.12
C PRO A 281 27.63 -14.62 -20.59
N LYS A 282 27.99 -15.80 -21.12
CA LYS A 282 27.74 -16.20 -22.52
C LYS A 282 26.43 -16.98 -22.69
N LYS A 283 25.70 -17.18 -21.61
CA LYS A 283 24.43 -17.88 -21.59
C LYS A 283 23.27 -16.89 -21.56
N VAL A 284 22.08 -17.36 -21.92
CA VAL A 284 20.88 -16.53 -22.12
C VAL A 284 20.66 -15.55 -20.96
N CYS A 285 20.68 -16.03 -19.71
CA CYS A 285 20.46 -15.16 -18.56
C CYS A 285 21.66 -14.26 -18.27
N GLY A 286 22.88 -14.78 -18.33
CA GLY A 286 24.11 -14.01 -18.13
C GLY A 286 24.28 -12.87 -19.14
N GLU A 287 24.02 -13.11 -20.43
CA GLU A 287 24.06 -12.09 -21.49
C GLU A 287 23.06 -10.97 -21.23
N ILE A 288 21.82 -11.31 -20.80
CA ILE A 288 20.83 -10.29 -20.46
C ILE A 288 21.34 -9.47 -19.26
N LEU A 289 21.83 -10.13 -18.20
CA LEU A 289 22.32 -9.47 -16.99
C LEU A 289 23.50 -8.53 -17.27
N GLU A 290 24.46 -8.92 -18.13
CA GLU A 290 25.58 -8.06 -18.52
C GLU A 290 25.13 -6.77 -19.20
N GLY A 291 24.01 -6.83 -19.94
CA GLY A 291 23.41 -5.67 -20.59
C GLY A 291 22.64 -4.75 -19.65
N LYS A 292 22.37 -5.14 -18.39
CA LYS A 292 21.54 -4.34 -17.47
C LYS A 292 22.38 -3.34 -16.68
N ASN A 293 21.94 -2.09 -16.72
CA ASN A 293 22.42 -1.03 -15.84
C ASN A 293 21.26 -0.09 -15.44
N THR A 294 20.07 -0.67 -15.22
CA THR A 294 18.83 0.10 -15.02
C THR A 294 18.90 0.99 -13.78
N PHE A 295 19.58 0.54 -12.73
CA PHE A 295 19.61 1.20 -11.42
C PHE A 295 21.01 1.69 -11.01
N GLY A 296 22.03 1.53 -11.86
CA GLY A 296 23.39 2.04 -11.62
C GLY A 296 24.34 1.07 -10.89
N ASP A 297 23.80 0.10 -10.15
CA ASP A 297 24.56 -1.01 -9.53
C ASP A 297 24.27 -2.32 -10.27
N LYS A 298 25.33 -3.10 -10.52
CA LYS A 298 25.25 -4.43 -11.15
C LYS A 298 24.52 -5.47 -10.30
N LEU A 299 24.46 -5.28 -8.98
CA LEU A 299 23.69 -6.13 -8.07
C LEU A 299 22.28 -5.59 -7.83
N GLU A 300 22.02 -4.30 -8.09
CA GLU A 300 20.66 -3.78 -8.22
C GLU A 300 20.11 -4.11 -9.60
N THR A 301 19.86 -5.39 -9.86
CA THR A 301 19.29 -5.86 -11.12
C THR A 301 18.70 -7.25 -10.94
N TYR A 302 17.77 -7.62 -11.80
CA TYR A 302 17.12 -8.94 -11.84
C TYR A 302 16.48 -9.09 -13.21
N LEU A 303 16.14 -10.31 -13.63
CA LEU A 303 15.44 -10.53 -14.91
C LEU A 303 13.94 -10.41 -14.71
N ARG A 304 13.25 -9.75 -15.64
CA ARG A 304 11.79 -9.56 -15.71
C ARG A 304 11.24 -10.33 -16.91
N ILE A 305 10.71 -11.53 -16.66
CA ILE A 305 10.15 -12.40 -17.70
C ILE A 305 8.62 -12.28 -17.69
N THR A 306 8.05 -11.60 -18.68
CA THR A 306 6.61 -11.30 -18.69
C THR A 306 5.78 -12.48 -19.19
N ILE A 307 4.59 -12.66 -18.60
CA ILE A 307 3.66 -13.75 -18.90
C ILE A 307 2.34 -13.14 -19.36
N GLY A 308 1.94 -13.41 -20.61
CA GLY A 308 0.72 -12.86 -21.20
C GLY A 308 0.88 -11.42 -21.69
N ASP A 309 -0.25 -10.76 -21.92
CA ASP A 309 -0.34 -9.43 -22.51
C ASP A 309 -0.59 -8.34 -21.46
N ASN A 310 -0.34 -7.08 -21.83
CA ASN A 310 -0.73 -5.93 -21.03
C ASN A 310 -2.25 -5.73 -21.12
N LEU A 311 -2.93 -5.81 -19.98
CA LEU A 311 -4.38 -5.69 -19.89
C LEU A 311 -4.87 -4.26 -19.58
N ALA A 312 -3.95 -3.28 -19.52
CA ALA A 312 -4.19 -1.88 -19.16
C ALA A 312 -4.84 -1.66 -17.78
N ASP A 313 -4.78 -2.67 -16.91
CA ASP A 313 -5.27 -2.64 -15.53
C ASP A 313 -4.13 -2.78 -14.50
N SER A 314 -2.87 -2.61 -14.92
CA SER A 314 -1.70 -2.66 -14.05
C SER A 314 -0.53 -1.83 -14.62
N PRO A 315 0.50 -1.52 -13.81
CA PRO A 315 1.76 -0.99 -14.32
C PRO A 315 2.47 -1.99 -15.26
N GLY A 316 2.18 -1.90 -16.56
CA GLY A 316 2.73 -2.80 -17.59
C GLY A 316 2.00 -4.15 -17.67
N ILE A 317 2.74 -5.22 -17.97
CA ILE A 317 2.17 -6.58 -18.06
C ILE A 317 1.88 -7.10 -16.65
N PRO A 318 0.66 -7.57 -16.35
CA PRO A 318 0.26 -7.91 -14.99
C PRO A 318 1.06 -9.04 -14.34
N TYR A 319 1.59 -10.00 -15.10
CA TYR A 319 2.32 -11.15 -14.56
C TYR A 319 3.78 -11.13 -14.99
N VAL A 320 4.67 -11.17 -14.00
CA VAL A 320 6.12 -11.14 -14.22
C VAL A 320 6.78 -12.22 -13.38
N MET A 321 7.46 -13.16 -14.04
CA MET A 321 8.40 -14.05 -13.37
C MET A 321 9.72 -13.30 -13.25
N GLU A 322 10.10 -12.98 -12.02
CA GLU A 322 11.34 -12.31 -11.70
C GLU A 322 12.38 -13.32 -11.23
N ILE A 323 13.57 -13.26 -11.83
CA ILE A 323 14.70 -14.13 -11.52
C ILE A 323 15.77 -13.28 -10.85
N TRP A 324 16.12 -13.68 -9.64
CA TRP A 324 17.06 -13.00 -8.77
C TRP A 324 18.33 -13.84 -8.66
N PRO A 325 19.43 -13.51 -9.36
CA PRO A 325 20.69 -14.20 -9.17
C PRO A 325 21.25 -14.02 -7.74
N PRO A 326 22.25 -14.82 -7.33
CA PRO A 326 22.87 -14.68 -6.01
C PRO A 326 23.39 -13.27 -5.73
N GLY A 327 22.99 -12.67 -4.61
CA GLY A 327 23.39 -11.32 -4.19
C GLY A 327 22.65 -10.17 -4.89
N HIS A 328 21.74 -10.47 -5.81
CA HIS A 328 20.98 -9.45 -6.52
C HIS A 328 19.79 -8.95 -5.71
N LYS A 329 19.44 -7.68 -5.89
CA LYS A 329 18.34 -7.00 -5.21
C LYS A 329 17.63 -5.99 -6.12
N SER A 330 16.46 -5.53 -5.70
CA SER A 330 15.83 -4.32 -6.25
C SER A 330 16.41 -3.08 -5.56
N PRO A 331 16.26 -1.87 -6.13
CA PRO A 331 16.36 -0.66 -5.32
C PRO A 331 15.22 -0.60 -4.29
N ILE A 332 15.27 0.37 -3.37
CA ILE A 332 14.09 0.73 -2.57
C ILE A 332 13.09 1.42 -3.49
N HIS A 333 11.89 0.86 -3.64
CA HIS A 333 10.90 1.34 -4.61
C HIS A 333 9.46 1.19 -4.15
N GLN A 334 8.55 1.89 -4.84
CA GLN A 334 7.09 1.80 -4.71
C GLN A 334 6.40 1.56 -6.06
N HIS A 335 5.11 1.21 -6.01
CA HIS A 335 4.35 0.69 -7.15
C HIS A 335 3.23 1.60 -7.66
N GLY A 336 3.30 2.91 -7.37
CA GLY A 336 2.32 3.87 -7.90
C GLY A 336 0.89 3.60 -7.38
N ASP A 337 0.78 3.19 -6.11
CA ASP A 337 -0.47 2.78 -5.45
C ASP A 337 -1.14 1.50 -5.99
N ALA A 338 -0.55 0.85 -7.01
CA ALA A 338 -1.02 -0.45 -7.49
C ALA A 338 -0.93 -1.52 -6.38
N SER A 339 -1.86 -2.46 -6.42
CA SER A 339 -1.87 -3.67 -5.59
C SER A 339 -1.01 -4.75 -6.23
N ALA A 340 -0.32 -5.56 -5.43
CA ALA A 340 0.45 -6.69 -5.92
C ALA A 340 0.44 -7.91 -5.00
N VAL A 341 0.71 -9.07 -5.59
CA VAL A 341 1.00 -10.32 -4.88
C VAL A 341 2.31 -10.89 -5.41
N ILE A 342 3.16 -11.35 -4.50
CA ILE A 342 4.46 -11.94 -4.82
C ILE A 342 4.50 -13.34 -4.24
N ARG A 343 4.64 -14.35 -5.10
CA ARG A 343 4.80 -15.75 -4.71
C ARG A 343 6.20 -16.24 -5.04
N VAL A 344 6.88 -16.85 -4.09
CA VAL A 344 8.18 -17.50 -4.35
C VAL A 344 7.92 -18.84 -5.04
N LEU A 345 8.48 -19.03 -6.24
CA LEU A 345 8.37 -20.26 -7.02
C LEU A 345 9.58 -21.19 -6.88
N TYR A 346 10.75 -20.65 -6.50
CA TYR A 346 11.97 -21.41 -6.25
C TYR A 346 12.93 -20.59 -5.39
N GLY A 347 13.65 -21.25 -4.47
CA GLY A 347 14.64 -20.61 -3.61
C GLY A 347 14.00 -19.79 -2.48
N LYS A 348 14.65 -18.70 -2.10
CA LYS A 348 14.18 -17.78 -1.06
C LYS A 348 14.57 -16.34 -1.34
N ILE A 349 13.76 -15.39 -0.87
CA ILE A 349 13.99 -13.96 -1.01
C ILE A 349 13.81 -13.27 0.34
N GLN A 350 14.68 -12.31 0.66
CA GLN A 350 14.50 -11.39 1.77
C GLN A 350 13.65 -10.20 1.31
N VAL A 351 12.64 -9.84 2.09
CA VAL A 351 11.79 -8.66 1.87
C VAL A 351 11.97 -7.69 3.02
N SER A 352 12.31 -6.45 2.68
CA SER A 352 12.52 -5.34 3.62
C SER A 352 11.56 -4.20 3.26
N TRP A 353 10.97 -3.53 4.27
CA TRP A 353 10.03 -2.42 4.06
C TRP A 353 10.60 -1.10 4.56
N PHE A 354 10.22 -0.01 3.90
CA PHE A 354 10.70 1.33 4.25
C PHE A 354 9.56 2.33 4.36
N ASP A 355 9.82 3.46 5.02
CA ASP A 355 8.85 4.53 5.23
C ASP A 355 8.45 5.24 3.95
N LYS A 356 9.40 5.54 3.06
CA LYS A 356 9.20 6.43 1.92
C LYS A 356 10.28 6.28 0.84
N VAL A 357 10.00 6.80 -0.36
CA VAL A 357 10.98 6.95 -1.48
C VAL A 357 11.17 8.41 -1.91
N GLU A 358 10.67 9.34 -1.10
CA GLU A 358 10.63 10.75 -1.42
C GLU A 358 12.03 11.36 -1.42
N GLU A 359 12.22 12.32 -2.34
CA GLU A 359 13.47 13.03 -2.53
C GLU A 359 13.82 13.89 -1.30
N GLY A 360 15.12 13.99 -0.98
CA GLY A 360 15.64 14.89 0.04
C GLY A 360 15.80 14.28 1.44
N SER A 361 15.28 13.06 1.70
CA SER A 361 15.45 12.39 3.00
C SER A 361 15.77 10.91 2.83
N PRO A 362 16.71 10.28 3.57
CA PRO A 362 17.01 8.85 3.47
C PRO A 362 15.81 7.98 3.89
N SER A 363 15.63 6.84 3.23
CA SER A 363 14.56 5.88 3.54
C SER A 363 14.94 5.09 4.79
N GLN A 364 14.00 4.91 5.71
CA GLN A 364 14.21 4.22 6.98
C GLN A 364 13.56 2.85 6.95
N LEU A 365 14.30 1.83 7.38
CA LEU A 365 13.79 0.47 7.51
C LEU A 365 12.66 0.40 8.56
N ILE A 366 11.58 -0.30 8.22
CA ILE A 366 10.43 -0.54 9.08
C ILE A 366 10.45 -2.01 9.52
N GLY A 367 10.46 -2.21 10.83
CA GLY A 367 10.40 -3.56 11.39
C GLY A 367 11.62 -4.40 11.01
N ASN A 368 11.43 -5.72 11.01
CA ASN A 368 12.47 -6.67 10.63
C ASN A 368 12.20 -7.21 9.23
N PRO A 369 13.25 -7.45 8.42
CA PRO A 369 13.11 -8.17 7.16
C PRO A 369 12.47 -9.55 7.36
N VAL A 370 11.74 -10.02 6.36
CA VAL A 370 11.13 -11.35 6.32
C VAL A 370 11.76 -12.16 5.21
N ILE A 371 12.09 -13.43 5.49
CA ILE A 371 12.53 -14.38 4.47
C ILE A 371 11.31 -15.16 3.99
N LEU A 372 11.06 -15.11 2.68
CA LEU A 372 10.03 -15.90 2.02
C LEU A 372 10.70 -17.05 1.27
N GLU A 373 10.30 -18.27 1.59
CA GLU A 373 10.75 -19.49 0.93
C GLU A 373 9.74 -19.95 -0.13
N GLU A 374 10.11 -20.94 -0.94
CA GLU A 374 9.25 -21.54 -1.97
C GLU A 374 7.81 -21.81 -1.45
N GLY A 375 6.84 -21.36 -2.24
CA GLY A 375 5.41 -21.46 -1.92
C GLY A 375 4.87 -20.35 -1.03
N LYS A 376 5.71 -19.60 -0.30
CA LYS A 376 5.26 -18.46 0.51
C LYS A 376 4.89 -17.28 -0.35
N VAL A 377 3.92 -16.51 0.14
CA VAL A 377 3.30 -15.39 -0.55
C VAL A 377 3.34 -14.15 0.32
N THR A 378 3.69 -13.01 -0.27
CA THR A 378 3.51 -11.68 0.30
C THR A 378 2.65 -10.82 -0.62
N TRP A 379 2.28 -9.64 -0.15
CA TRP A 379 1.43 -8.71 -0.88
C TRP A 379 1.81 -7.26 -0.58
N LEU A 380 1.28 -6.37 -1.40
CA LEU A 380 1.28 -4.93 -1.17
C LEU A 380 -0.02 -4.34 -1.70
N GLY A 381 -0.45 -3.24 -1.10
CA GLY A 381 -1.59 -2.45 -1.56
C GLY A 381 -1.34 -0.99 -1.22
N LYS A 382 -2.19 -0.07 -1.66
CA LYS A 382 -1.95 1.39 -1.53
C LYS A 382 -1.51 1.88 -0.14
N ASP A 383 -1.93 1.19 0.92
CA ASP A 383 -1.69 1.60 2.30
C ASP A 383 -0.63 0.80 3.06
N GLN A 384 -0.22 -0.35 2.53
CA GLN A 384 0.69 -1.25 3.20
C GLN A 384 1.68 -1.85 2.21
N TYR A 385 2.94 -1.89 2.64
CA TYR A 385 4.02 -2.59 1.93
C TYR A 385 4.35 -2.05 0.53
N GLN A 386 3.81 -0.88 0.14
CA GLN A 386 4.14 -0.20 -1.12
C GLN A 386 5.64 -0.02 -1.29
N VAL A 387 6.31 0.50 -0.25
CA VAL A 387 7.74 0.80 -0.28
C VAL A 387 8.53 -0.37 0.27
N HIS A 388 9.28 -1.05 -0.60
CA HIS A 388 10.05 -2.22 -0.19
C HIS A 388 11.30 -2.45 -1.06
N GLN A 389 12.08 -3.45 -0.64
CA GLN A 389 13.21 -4.01 -1.36
C GLN A 389 13.16 -5.54 -1.27
N LEU A 390 13.41 -6.21 -2.39
CA LEU A 390 13.63 -7.64 -2.47
C LEU A 390 15.11 -7.91 -2.69
N GLU A 391 15.67 -8.88 -1.98
CA GLU A 391 17.08 -9.26 -2.07
C GLU A 391 17.26 -10.78 -1.99
N ASN A 392 18.01 -11.35 -2.93
CA ASN A 392 18.42 -12.74 -2.88
C ASN A 392 19.74 -12.87 -2.12
N THR A 393 19.66 -13.21 -0.84
CA THR A 393 20.82 -13.41 0.04
C THR A 393 21.36 -14.85 0.00
N SER A 394 21.02 -15.64 -1.01
CA SER A 394 21.44 -17.05 -1.14
C SER A 394 22.43 -17.26 -2.29
N ASP A 395 23.07 -18.44 -2.30
CA ASP A 395 24.11 -18.80 -3.28
C ASP A 395 23.55 -19.36 -4.61
N THR A 396 22.22 -19.50 -4.69
CA THR A 396 21.48 -19.96 -5.88
C THR A 396 20.46 -18.90 -6.29
N VAL A 397 19.90 -18.99 -7.50
CA VAL A 397 18.82 -18.07 -7.89
C VAL A 397 17.60 -18.22 -6.98
N CYS A 398 16.88 -17.12 -6.81
CA CYS A 398 15.48 -17.14 -6.41
C CYS A 398 14.61 -16.83 -7.63
N ILE A 399 13.44 -17.47 -7.74
CA ILE A 399 12.44 -17.17 -8.76
C ILE A 399 11.15 -16.79 -8.06
N THR A 400 10.61 -15.62 -8.36
CA THR A 400 9.32 -15.16 -7.86
C THR A 400 8.35 -14.93 -9.01
N LEU A 401 7.07 -15.18 -8.78
CA LEU A 401 6.00 -14.69 -9.63
C LEU A 401 5.36 -13.48 -8.95
N GLN A 402 5.52 -12.33 -9.58
CA GLN A 402 4.87 -11.09 -9.16
C GLN A 402 3.67 -10.84 -10.06
N CYS A 403 2.58 -10.38 -9.48
CA CYS A 403 1.48 -9.84 -10.26
C CYS A 403 0.89 -8.57 -9.68
N TYR A 404 0.46 -7.67 -10.56
CA TYR A 404 0.05 -6.30 -10.23
C TYR A 404 -1.34 -5.99 -10.78
N GLN A 405 -2.07 -5.10 -10.11
CA GLN A 405 -3.31 -4.53 -10.61
C GLN A 405 -3.61 -3.20 -9.92
N PHE A 406 -4.22 -2.25 -10.64
CA PHE A 406 -4.85 -1.09 -10.02
C PHE A 406 -6.11 -1.50 -9.25
N ASP A 407 -6.37 -0.82 -8.13
CA ASP A 407 -7.61 -1.01 -7.37
C ASP A 407 -8.81 -0.39 -8.12
N ASP A 408 -10.02 -0.91 -7.93
CA ASP A 408 -11.24 -0.43 -8.62
C ASP A 408 -11.54 1.08 -8.38
N ASP A 409 -11.05 1.61 -7.26
CA ASP A 409 -11.19 3.00 -6.85
C ASP A 409 -10.02 3.90 -7.28
N ASP A 410 -8.99 3.34 -7.92
CA ASP A 410 -7.92 4.12 -8.56
C ASP A 410 -8.46 4.75 -9.87
N ARG A 411 -8.14 6.03 -10.04
CA ARG A 411 -8.53 6.84 -11.22
C ARG A 411 -7.32 7.50 -11.88
N ILE A 412 -6.14 7.36 -11.29
CA ILE A 412 -4.88 7.92 -11.80
C ILE A 412 -4.18 6.86 -12.66
N HIS A 413 -4.19 5.59 -12.22
CA HIS A 413 -3.50 4.49 -12.88
C HIS A 413 -2.04 4.86 -13.18
N ASP A 414 -1.26 5.15 -12.12
CA ASP A 414 0.14 5.51 -12.29
C ASP A 414 0.94 4.28 -12.75
N GLU A 415 1.24 4.23 -14.04
CA GLU A 415 1.95 3.10 -14.67
C GLU A 415 3.43 3.00 -14.29
N ALA A 416 3.90 3.84 -13.37
CA ALA A 416 5.30 3.95 -13.02
C ALA A 416 5.61 3.42 -11.62
N PHE A 417 6.77 2.78 -11.52
CA PHE A 417 7.42 2.54 -10.24
C PHE A 417 8.32 3.73 -9.93
N TYR A 418 8.40 4.05 -8.64
CA TYR A 418 9.30 5.10 -8.17
C TYR A 418 10.29 4.51 -7.22
N TRP A 419 11.56 4.75 -7.50
CA TRP A 419 12.67 4.18 -6.74
C TRP A 419 13.64 5.28 -6.35
N LYS A 420 14.56 4.94 -5.48
CA LYS A 420 15.55 5.87 -4.97
C LYS A 420 16.94 5.46 -5.40
N ASP A 421 17.66 6.36 -6.03
CA ASP A 421 19.05 6.12 -6.43
C ASP A 421 20.04 6.27 -5.27
N GLU A 422 21.29 5.91 -5.52
CA GLU A 422 22.39 5.97 -4.55
C GLU A 422 22.62 7.39 -4.00
N GLU A 423 22.30 8.42 -4.80
CA GLU A 423 22.39 9.83 -4.42
C GLU A 423 21.17 10.29 -3.60
N GLY A 424 20.15 9.44 -3.45
CA GLY A 424 18.93 9.70 -2.72
C GLY A 424 17.84 10.43 -3.53
N HIS A 425 18.01 10.55 -4.85
CA HIS A 425 17.01 11.14 -5.73
C HIS A 425 15.91 10.15 -6.05
N ARG A 426 14.67 10.65 -6.12
CA ARG A 426 13.53 9.86 -6.58
C ARG A 426 13.56 9.76 -8.11
N ARG A 427 13.61 8.53 -8.62
CA ARG A 427 13.64 8.20 -10.05
C ARG A 427 12.36 7.48 -10.45
N LYS A 428 12.02 7.61 -11.72
CA LYS A 428 10.86 6.96 -12.35
C LYS A 428 11.35 5.76 -13.15
N PHE A 429 10.70 4.62 -12.98
CA PHE A 429 10.91 3.42 -13.77
C PHE A 429 9.58 3.01 -14.40
N ILE A 430 9.56 2.84 -15.73
CA ILE A 430 8.41 2.27 -16.43
C ILE A 430 8.67 0.76 -16.56
N PRO A 431 7.83 -0.09 -15.94
CA PRO A 431 8.00 -1.54 -16.00
C PRO A 431 8.11 -2.04 -17.43
N ASN A 432 9.14 -2.85 -17.70
CA ASN A 432 9.42 -3.44 -19.00
C ASN A 432 9.65 -4.95 -18.88
N SER A 433 9.90 -5.59 -20.04
CA SER A 433 10.15 -7.01 -20.18
C SER A 433 11.54 -7.24 -20.75
N ASP A 434 12.31 -8.14 -20.13
CA ASP A 434 13.55 -8.64 -20.73
C ASP A 434 13.22 -9.69 -21.81
N ARG A 435 12.26 -10.58 -21.53
CA ARG A 435 11.77 -11.62 -22.46
C ARG A 435 10.33 -12.02 -22.11
N ALA A 436 9.59 -12.47 -23.13
CA ALA A 436 8.35 -13.21 -22.90
C ALA A 436 8.64 -14.63 -22.43
N TYR A 437 7.84 -15.15 -21.48
CA TYR A 437 8.05 -16.48 -20.86
C TYR A 437 8.24 -17.63 -21.86
N GLY A 438 7.37 -17.72 -22.87
CA GLY A 438 7.45 -18.80 -23.86
C GLY A 438 8.73 -18.76 -24.70
N GLN A 439 9.28 -17.57 -24.96
CA GLN A 439 10.58 -17.42 -25.63
C GLN A 439 11.71 -17.79 -24.68
N PHE A 440 11.70 -17.22 -23.48
CA PHE A 440 12.71 -17.45 -22.45
C PHE A 440 12.92 -18.94 -22.14
N VAL A 441 11.84 -19.68 -21.87
CA VAL A 441 11.92 -21.12 -21.57
C VAL A 441 12.49 -21.91 -22.73
N ARG A 442 12.16 -21.56 -23.98
CA ARG A 442 12.73 -22.25 -25.16
C ARG A 442 14.22 -22.02 -25.29
N GLU A 443 14.68 -20.78 -25.09
CA GLU A 443 16.09 -20.39 -25.19
C GLU A 443 16.92 -21.09 -24.10
N VAL A 444 16.50 -20.99 -22.84
CA VAL A 444 17.18 -21.66 -21.71
C VAL A 444 17.16 -23.18 -21.85
N LYS A 445 16.06 -23.77 -22.33
CA LYS A 445 16.00 -25.22 -22.60
C LYS A 445 16.94 -25.66 -23.71
N ALA A 446 17.06 -24.87 -24.78
CA ALA A 446 17.97 -25.17 -25.88
C ALA A 446 19.43 -25.06 -25.46
N GLU A 447 19.75 -24.12 -24.58
CA GLU A 447 21.05 -23.98 -23.94
C GLU A 447 21.36 -25.17 -23.01
N TRP A 448 20.44 -25.51 -22.11
CA TRP A 448 20.59 -26.61 -21.16
C TRP A 448 20.93 -27.94 -21.84
N LYS A 449 20.21 -28.27 -22.93
CA LYS A 449 20.43 -29.48 -23.75
C LYS A 449 21.76 -29.51 -24.52
N LYS A 450 22.47 -28.39 -24.62
CA LYS A 450 23.82 -28.37 -25.22
C LYS A 450 24.88 -28.65 -24.15
N SER A 451 24.58 -28.34 -22.89
CA SER A 451 25.48 -28.55 -21.75
C SER A 451 25.31 -29.92 -21.08
N HIS A 452 24.16 -30.58 -21.28
CA HIS A 452 23.78 -31.88 -20.74
C HIS A 452 23.06 -32.72 -21.80
#